data_AF-R7SJY7-F1
#
_entry.id   AF-R7SJY7-F1
#
_cell.length_a   1.000
_cell.length_b   1.000
_cell.length_c   1.000
_cell.angle_alpha   90.00
_cell.angle_beta   90.00
_cell.angle_gamma   90.00
#
_symmetry.space_group_name_H-M   'P 1'
#
loop_
_entity.id
_entity.type
_entity.pdbx_description
1 polymer ?
#
loop_
_entity_poly.entity_id
_entity_poly.type
_entity_poly.pdbx_seq_one_letter_code
_entity_poly.pdbx_strand_id
1 'polypeptide(L)'
;MPLTQSLVSILSIASRPYHASYLSAAAITGISDMCMCYSAEEYARVIIWCLGWALDGWPWHIPFTNLSNIKGGVRPLRLLKDLWLSGTLRFVR
;
A
#
# COMPACT_ATOMS: atom_id res chain seq x y z
N MET A 1 -11.15 -21.51 22.77
CA MET A 1 -11.04 -21.82 21.32
C MET A 1 -9.81 -21.10 20.77
N PRO A 2 -8.93 -21.76 20.00
CA PRO A 2 -7.53 -21.34 19.90
C PRO A 2 -7.31 -20.24 18.84
N LEU A 3 -6.54 -19.22 19.20
CA LEU A 3 -6.12 -18.06 18.40
C LEU A 3 -4.95 -18.37 17.43
N THR A 4 -4.84 -19.59 16.91
CA THR A 4 -3.66 -20.02 16.13
C THR A 4 -3.89 -20.16 14.63
N GLN A 5 -5.14 -20.08 14.15
CA GLN A 5 -5.44 -20.15 12.71
C GLN A 5 -5.39 -18.79 11.98
N SER A 6 -5.38 -17.67 12.71
CA SER A 6 -5.51 -16.34 12.09
C SER A 6 -4.21 -15.82 11.45
N LEU A 7 -3.04 -16.17 11.99
CA LEU A 7 -1.74 -15.68 11.48
C LEU A 7 -1.30 -16.40 10.20
N VAL A 8 -1.64 -17.69 10.04
CA VAL A 8 -1.29 -18.48 8.84
C VAL A 8 -2.06 -17.99 7.62
N SER A 9 -3.32 -17.56 7.79
CA SER A 9 -4.12 -16.99 6.70
C SER A 9 -3.61 -15.61 6.25
N ILE A 10 -3.09 -14.79 7.17
CA ILE A 10 -2.51 -13.48 6.85
C ILE A 10 -1.21 -13.67 6.04
N LEU A 11 -0.36 -14.61 6.44
CA LEU A 11 0.86 -14.94 5.71
C LEU A 11 0.55 -15.59 4.33
N SER A 12 -0.56 -16.31 4.20
CA SER A 12 -0.96 -16.92 2.92
C SER A 12 -1.42 -15.89 1.87
N ILE A 13 -1.96 -14.75 2.29
CA ILE A 13 -2.33 -13.64 1.38
C ILE A 13 -1.07 -12.91 0.87
N ALA A 14 -0.02 -12.83 1.68
CA ALA A 14 1.25 -12.21 1.31
C ALA A 14 2.10 -13.03 0.31
N SER A 15 1.80 -14.32 0.13
CA SER A 15 2.61 -15.24 -0.68
C SER A 15 2.33 -15.24 -2.20
N ARG A 16 1.74 -14.18 -2.77
CA ARG A 16 1.54 -14.08 -4.23
C ARG A 16 2.63 -13.23 -4.87
N PRO A 17 3.47 -13.78 -5.78
CA PRO A 17 4.60 -13.04 -6.33
C PRO A 17 4.11 -12.11 -7.44
N TYR A 18 4.09 -10.79 -7.19
CA TYR A 18 3.83 -9.77 -8.20
C TYR A 18 5.05 -8.83 -8.32
N HIS A 19 6.03 -9.27 -9.11
CA HIS A 19 7.32 -8.61 -9.34
C HIS A 19 7.28 -7.07 -9.49
N ALA A 20 8.27 -6.44 -8.83
CA ALA A 20 9.02 -5.24 -9.27
C ALA A 20 8.69 -3.81 -8.74
N SER A 21 7.98 -3.62 -7.62
CA SER A 21 7.93 -2.27 -6.96
C SER A 21 8.18 -2.26 -5.44
N TYR A 22 8.71 -3.36 -4.89
CA TYR A 22 8.70 -3.66 -3.44
C TYR A 22 9.70 -2.92 -2.55
N LEU A 23 10.68 -2.21 -3.12
CA LEU A 23 11.78 -1.68 -2.30
C LEU A 23 11.42 -0.42 -1.50
N SER A 24 10.36 0.32 -1.84
CA SER A 24 10.08 1.61 -1.17
C SER A 24 9.22 1.51 0.09
N ALA A 25 8.22 0.61 0.12
CA ALA A 25 7.34 0.47 1.29
C ALA A 25 8.04 -0.27 2.44
N ALA A 26 8.74 -1.36 2.12
CA ALA A 26 9.47 -2.17 3.09
C ALA A 26 10.56 -1.40 3.85
N ALA A 27 11.29 -0.53 3.16
CA ALA A 27 12.33 0.29 3.77
C ALA A 27 11.77 1.33 4.75
N ILE A 28 10.54 1.80 4.52
CA ILE A 28 9.90 2.83 5.36
C ILE A 28 9.18 2.20 6.56
N THR A 29 8.52 1.06 6.36
CA THR A 29 7.72 0.42 7.41
C THR A 29 8.47 -0.67 8.19
N GLY A 30 9.62 -1.12 7.68
CA GLY A 30 10.38 -2.25 8.22
C GLY A 30 9.77 -3.62 7.90
N ILE A 31 8.77 -3.68 7.03
CA ILE A 31 8.05 -4.91 6.68
C ILE A 31 8.45 -5.33 5.25
N SER A 32 9.34 -6.33 5.12
CA SER A 32 9.98 -6.71 3.84
C SER A 32 9.00 -6.99 2.70
N ASP A 33 7.81 -7.49 3.03
CA ASP A 33 6.82 -7.98 2.07
C ASP A 33 5.60 -7.06 1.95
N MET A 34 5.73 -5.81 2.41
CA MET A 34 4.61 -4.87 2.36
C MET A 34 4.28 -4.52 0.91
N CYS A 35 3.22 -5.14 0.42
CA CYS A 35 2.57 -4.81 -0.84
C CYS A 35 1.53 -3.71 -0.56
N MET A 36 1.41 -2.72 -1.46
CA MET A 36 0.29 -1.80 -1.36
C MET A 36 -1.02 -2.50 -1.72
N CYS A 37 -1.92 -2.60 -0.74
CA CYS A 37 -3.31 -2.98 -0.97
C CYS A 37 -4.03 -1.78 -1.59
N TYR A 38 -4.50 -1.92 -2.82
CA TYR A 38 -5.14 -0.82 -3.54
C TYR A 38 -6.66 -0.96 -3.70
N SER A 39 -7.27 -1.98 -3.07
CA SER A 39 -8.70 -1.92 -2.75
C SER A 39 -8.88 -1.12 -1.46
N ALA A 40 -9.88 -0.26 -1.39
CA ALA A 40 -10.12 0.57 -0.19
C ALA A 40 -10.33 -0.30 1.06
N GLU A 41 -11.01 -1.44 0.90
CA GLU A 41 -11.30 -2.39 1.96
C GLU A 41 -10.05 -3.08 2.49
N GLU A 42 -9.19 -3.63 1.61
CA GLU A 42 -7.95 -4.27 2.05
C GLU A 42 -6.96 -3.25 2.58
N TYR A 43 -6.92 -2.05 2.00
CA TYR A 43 -6.11 -0.96 2.51
C TYR A 43 -6.50 -0.60 3.95
N ALA A 44 -7.79 -0.39 4.21
CA ALA A 44 -8.28 -0.08 5.55
C ALA A 44 -8.03 -1.23 6.53
N ARG A 45 -8.29 -2.48 6.12
CA ARG A 45 -8.10 -3.64 6.99
C ARG A 45 -6.63 -3.92 7.29
N VAL A 46 -5.78 -3.95 6.27
CA VAL A 46 -4.39 -4.40 6.43
C VAL A 46 -3.50 -3.24 6.85
N ILE A 47 -3.52 -2.13 6.11
CA ILE A 47 -2.56 -1.04 6.30
C ILE A 47 -2.93 -0.21 7.52
N ILE A 48 -4.19 0.23 7.60
CA ILE A 48 -4.65 1.07 8.71
C ILE A 48 -4.84 0.23 9.97
N TRP A 49 -5.72 -0.76 9.94
CA TRP A 49 -6.06 -1.49 11.16
C TRP A 49 -4.94 -2.41 11.62
N CYS A 50 -4.49 -3.37 10.79
CA CYS A 50 -3.53 -4.37 11.25
C CYS A 50 -2.12 -3.81 11.47
N LEU A 51 -1.66 -2.92 10.59
CA LEU A 51 -0.29 -2.40 10.65
C LEU A 51 -0.17 -1.04 11.35
N GLY A 52 -1.28 -0.30 11.50
CA GLY A 52 -1.28 1.01 12.15
C GLY A 52 -0.61 2.10 11.30
N TRP A 53 -0.64 1.98 9.97
CA TRP A 53 -0.08 2.97 9.06
C TRP A 53 -1.16 3.61 8.20
N ALA A 54 -0.95 4.85 7.81
CA ALA A 54 -1.75 5.56 6.83
C ALA A 54 -0.86 6.19 5.77
N LEU A 55 -1.38 6.33 4.55
CA LEU A 55 -0.72 7.01 3.45
C LEU A 55 -1.24 8.43 3.41
N ASP A 56 -0.45 9.34 3.95
CA ASP A 56 -0.73 10.76 4.03
C ASP A 56 -0.32 11.46 2.72
N GLY A 57 -1.01 12.54 2.38
CA GLY A 57 -0.71 13.37 1.20
C GLY A 57 -1.19 12.81 -0.15
N TRP A 58 -2.11 11.83 -0.15
CA TRP A 58 -2.73 11.37 -1.39
C TRP A 58 -3.58 12.48 -2.05
N PRO A 59 -3.42 12.79 -3.34
CA PRO A 59 -4.17 13.86 -3.99
C PRO A 59 -5.67 13.56 -4.06
N TRP A 60 -6.50 14.48 -3.55
CA TRP A 60 -7.97 14.32 -3.50
C TRP A 60 -8.63 14.10 -4.88
N HIS A 61 -8.01 14.56 -5.96
CA HIS A 61 -8.53 14.44 -7.32
C HIS A 61 -8.09 13.13 -8.03
N ILE A 62 -7.21 12.33 -7.42
CA ILE A 62 -6.81 11.02 -7.93
C ILE A 62 -7.57 9.95 -7.14
N PRO A 63 -8.37 9.09 -7.79
CA PRO A 63 -9.04 7.99 -7.11
C PRO A 63 -8.04 7.09 -6.39
N PHE A 64 -8.32 6.79 -5.12
CA PHE A 64 -7.53 5.81 -4.37
C PHE A 64 -7.90 4.40 -4.82
N THR A 65 -7.15 3.88 -5.78
CA THR A 65 -7.37 2.55 -6.38
C THR A 65 -6.04 1.99 -6.89
N ASN A 66 -6.07 0.81 -7.50
CA ASN A 66 -4.87 0.22 -8.10
C ASN A 66 -4.29 1.20 -9.13
N LEU A 67 -2.98 1.41 -9.10
CA LEU A 67 -2.29 2.33 -10.02
C LEU A 67 -2.61 2.01 -11.49
N SER A 68 -2.83 0.73 -11.84
CA SER A 68 -3.25 0.32 -13.19
C SER A 68 -4.64 0.81 -13.59
N ASN A 69 -5.51 1.10 -12.62
CA ASN A 69 -6.89 1.52 -12.83
C ASN A 69 -7.04 3.05 -12.89
N ILE A 70 -5.98 3.81 -12.58
CA ILE A 70 -6.00 5.26 -12.62
C ILE A 70 -6.07 5.73 -14.08
N LYS A 71 -7.16 6.42 -14.43
CA LYS A 71 -7.36 7.01 -15.77
C LYS A 71 -6.49 8.25 -15.94
N GLY A 72 -6.15 8.58 -17.20
CA GLY A 72 -5.31 9.74 -17.53
C GLY A 72 -3.88 9.39 -17.95
N GLY A 73 -3.59 8.09 -18.12
CA GLY A 73 -2.31 7.60 -18.62
C GLY A 73 -1.15 7.85 -17.65
N VAL A 74 0.01 8.23 -18.18
CA VAL A 74 1.23 8.38 -17.37
C VAL A 74 1.23 9.60 -16.44
N ARG A 75 0.36 10.60 -16.69
CA ARG A 75 0.39 11.88 -15.96
C ARG A 75 0.09 11.74 -14.46
N PRO A 76 -1.01 11.08 -14.03
CA PRO A 76 -1.29 10.88 -12.60
C PRO A 76 -0.19 10.06 -11.91
N LEU A 77 0.39 9.07 -12.59
CA LEU A 77 1.45 8.23 -12.05
C LEU A 77 2.75 9.02 -11.82
N ARG A 78 3.10 9.94 -12.73
CA ARG A 78 4.22 10.87 -12.51
C ARG A 78 3.96 11.78 -11.32
N LEU A 79 2.76 12.34 -11.20
CA LEU A 79 2.42 13.18 -10.05
C LEU A 79 2.55 12.42 -8.72
N LEU A 80 2.01 11.19 -8.65
CA LEU A 80 2.16 10.36 -7.44
C LEU A 80 3.63 10.06 -7.13
N LYS A 81 4.46 9.79 -8.16
CA LYS A 81 5.90 9.58 -8.00
C LYS A 81 6.60 10.85 -7.49
N ASP A 82 6.28 12.02 -8.03
CA ASP A 82 6.90 13.28 -7.63
C ASP A 82 6.52 13.65 -6.19
N LEU A 83 5.26 13.42 -5.81
CA LEU A 83 4.80 13.60 -4.43
C LEU A 83 5.48 12.64 -3.46
N TRP A 84 5.70 11.39 -3.87
CA TRP A 84 6.45 10.41 -3.09
C TRP A 84 7.90 10.83 -2.89
N LEU A 85 8.59 11.22 -3.97
CA LEU A 85 9.98 11.66 -3.91
C LEU A 85 10.17 12.95 -3.09
N SER A 86 9.18 13.85 -3.11
CA SER A 86 9.18 15.05 -2.27
C SER A 86 8.88 14.78 -0.79
N GLY A 87 8.40 13.58 -0.43
CA GLY A 87 7.91 13.26 0.91
C GLY A 87 6.52 13.83 1.24
N THR A 88 5.84 14.45 0.27
CA THR A 88 4.44 14.89 0.43
C THR A 88 3.53 13.67 0.54
N LEU A 89 3.68 12.70 -0.36
CA LEU A 89 3.03 11.40 -0.27
C LEU A 89 3.92 10.46 0.54
N ARG A 90 3.47 10.02 1.72
CA ARG A 90 4.30 9.23 2.64
C ARG A 90 3.46 8.35 3.56
N PHE A 91 4.07 7.30 4.09
CA PHE A 91 3.47 6.56 5.18
C PHE A 91 3.70 7.28 6.51
N VAL A 92 2.64 7.38 7.31
CA VAL A 92 2.63 7.90 8.67
C VAL A 92 2.01 6.86 9.61
N ARG A 93 2.39 6.91 10.89
CA ARG A 93 1.89 6.02 11.93
C ARG A 93 0.94 6.78 12.86
#